data_AF-A0A1Y6EEL7-F1
#
_entry.id   AF-A0A1Y6EEL7-F1
#
_cell.length_a   1.000
_cell.length_b   1.000
_cell.length_c   1.000
_cell.angle_alpha   90.00
_cell.angle_beta   90.00
_cell.angle_gamma   90.00
#
_symmetry.space_group_name_H-M   'P 1'
#
loop_
_entity.id
_entity.type
_entity.pdbx_description
1 polymer ?
#
loop_
_entity_poly.entity_id
_entity_poly.type
_entity_poly.pdbx_seq_one_letter_code
_entity_poly.pdbx_strand_id
1 'polypeptide(L)'
;MKKNDFSNVWKYLINYLSNDQKKEFIKEKDLKIGNMQPRLLTNESQWKVALKLLEKNCTQIKIKNAISVYFGKHIVPELLEDMEDEKKLEYFDELMDMPIENFKEVIEENGYIYVLMFFVLKNNLQKANEIIENIQDEMVKEEVNEDISKDLREKLELAKKENYNLTKKNKNLIDKIEKQKATLQEVEKKNKELLDQQKEIIKEYDKELKILMKQIDEHKNEILVLTTEKENQELNLDIKQKQVSMLEVEKKQLQEEVQRIPEHITLELKESFKKASSVNVLVFGDLPFTTTRQNEKYKFSYFDGDYSNYDFNDSYDEYWYVVDKLSVREKRQLEKNEHAQKIDWVKKTYYGEMNKKQKSEEFAL
;
A
#
# COMPACT_ATOMS: atom_id res chain seq x y z
N MET A 1 66.46 -2.39 -63.63
CA MET A 1 65.27 -3.23 -63.86
C MET A 1 64.47 -3.29 -62.57
N LYS A 2 63.37 -2.53 -62.45
CA LYS A 2 62.38 -2.77 -61.40
C LYS A 2 61.75 -4.12 -61.72
N LYS A 3 61.73 -5.05 -60.75
CA LYS A 3 60.93 -6.28 -60.89
C LYS A 3 59.49 -5.82 -61.08
N ASN A 4 58.88 -6.11 -62.24
CA ASN A 4 57.46 -5.85 -62.46
C ASN A 4 56.67 -6.66 -61.42
N ASP A 5 56.25 -5.99 -60.36
CA ASP A 5 55.43 -6.59 -59.32
C ASP A 5 53.99 -6.63 -59.84
N PHE A 6 53.69 -7.65 -60.65
CA PHE A 6 52.35 -7.91 -61.17
C PHE A 6 51.34 -8.29 -60.05
N SER A 7 51.64 -8.02 -58.77
CA SER A 7 50.71 -8.19 -57.65
C SER A 7 49.61 -7.13 -57.60
N ASN A 8 49.81 -5.98 -58.24
CA ASN A 8 48.89 -4.83 -58.15
C ASN A 8 47.50 -5.15 -58.70
N VAL A 9 47.39 -5.73 -59.90
CA VAL A 9 46.09 -6.12 -60.50
C VAL A 9 45.29 -7.10 -59.62
N TRP A 10 45.94 -8.10 -59.03
CA TRP A 10 45.24 -9.10 -58.21
C TRP A 10 44.79 -8.54 -56.86
N LYS A 11 45.59 -7.66 -56.26
CA LYS A 11 45.19 -6.91 -55.06
C LYS A 11 44.02 -5.98 -55.38
N TYR A 12 44.07 -5.30 -56.52
CA TYR A 12 43.01 -4.41 -56.97
C TYR A 12 41.70 -5.18 -57.15
N LEU A 13 41.69 -6.26 -57.91
CA LEU A 13 40.50 -7.10 -58.13
C LEU A 13 39.94 -7.65 -56.81
N ILE A 14 40.78 -8.12 -55.89
CA ILE A 14 40.29 -8.55 -54.57
C ILE A 14 39.69 -7.38 -53.78
N ASN A 15 40.30 -6.20 -53.80
CA ASN A 15 39.82 -5.04 -53.07
C ASN A 15 38.55 -4.43 -53.66
N TYR A 16 38.30 -4.62 -54.96
CA TYR A 16 37.06 -4.25 -55.62
C TYR A 16 35.85 -5.01 -55.04
N LEU A 17 36.04 -6.25 -54.57
CA LEU A 17 34.97 -7.03 -53.97
C LEU A 17 34.60 -6.52 -52.55
N SER A 18 33.30 -6.42 -52.29
CA SER A 18 32.79 -6.21 -50.92
C SER A 18 33.15 -7.38 -49.99
N ASN A 19 33.07 -7.16 -48.68
CA ASN A 19 33.37 -8.23 -47.71
C ASN A 19 32.48 -9.47 -47.89
N ASP A 20 31.21 -9.28 -48.25
CA ASP A 20 30.29 -10.41 -48.45
C ASP A 20 30.59 -11.15 -49.75
N GLN A 21 30.91 -10.43 -50.84
CA GLN A 21 31.40 -11.07 -52.08
C GLN A 21 32.73 -11.79 -51.88
N LYS A 22 33.64 -11.26 -51.07
CA LYS A 22 34.88 -11.98 -50.69
C LYS A 22 34.56 -13.26 -49.91
N LYS A 23 33.56 -13.24 -49.01
CA LYS A 23 33.11 -14.45 -48.28
C LYS A 23 32.51 -15.48 -49.25
N GLU A 24 31.67 -15.03 -50.18
CA GLU A 24 31.06 -15.88 -51.22
C GLU A 24 32.12 -16.51 -52.12
N PHE A 25 33.05 -15.69 -52.63
CA PHE A 25 34.21 -16.14 -53.40
C PHE A 25 35.01 -17.25 -52.69
N ILE A 26 35.34 -17.05 -51.42
CA ILE A 26 36.08 -18.04 -50.61
C ILE A 26 35.26 -19.34 -50.48
N LYS A 27 33.95 -19.26 -50.32
CA LYS A 27 33.06 -20.42 -50.16
C LYS A 27 32.86 -21.19 -51.47
N GLU A 28 32.53 -20.51 -52.56
CA GLU A 28 32.23 -21.14 -53.85
C GLU A 28 33.46 -21.84 -54.42
N LYS A 29 34.64 -21.24 -54.26
CA LYS A 29 35.91 -21.81 -54.73
C LYS A 29 36.56 -22.76 -53.73
N ASP A 30 35.90 -23.01 -52.59
CA ASP A 30 36.42 -23.76 -51.42
C ASP A 30 37.90 -23.43 -51.13
N LEU A 31 38.21 -22.12 -51.11
CA LEU A 31 39.59 -21.66 -51.01
C LEU A 31 40.12 -21.81 -49.59
N LYS A 32 41.11 -22.68 -49.42
CA LYS A 32 41.90 -22.72 -48.18
C LYS A 32 42.79 -21.48 -48.09
N ILE A 33 42.44 -20.55 -47.22
CA ILE A 33 43.23 -19.33 -46.97
C ILE A 33 44.18 -19.58 -45.78
N GLY A 34 45.47 -19.76 -46.08
CA GLY A 34 46.46 -20.18 -45.08
C GLY A 34 46.13 -21.58 -44.54
N ASN A 35 45.81 -21.68 -43.25
CA ASN A 35 45.37 -22.92 -42.60
C ASN A 35 43.85 -23.03 -42.41
N MET A 36 43.09 -21.99 -42.79
CA MET A 36 41.65 -21.92 -42.56
C MET A 36 40.87 -22.57 -43.70
N GLN A 37 39.94 -23.47 -43.35
CA GLN A 37 38.99 -24.05 -44.32
C GLN A 37 37.68 -23.25 -44.29
N PRO A 38 37.10 -22.87 -45.43
CA PRO A 38 35.88 -22.06 -45.50
C PRO A 38 34.72 -22.63 -44.67
N ARG A 39 34.52 -23.96 -44.76
CA ARG A 39 33.48 -24.70 -44.04
C ARG A 39 33.59 -24.66 -42.51
N LEU A 40 34.76 -24.31 -41.97
CA LEU A 40 35.02 -24.25 -40.52
C LEU A 40 34.92 -22.82 -39.96
N LEU A 41 34.70 -21.82 -40.83
CA LEU A 41 34.56 -20.42 -40.44
C LEU A 41 33.11 -20.14 -40.00
N THR A 42 32.88 -20.11 -38.69
CA THR A 42 31.53 -20.04 -38.10
C THR A 42 31.18 -18.68 -37.50
N ASN A 43 32.19 -17.85 -37.20
CA ASN A 43 31.99 -16.55 -36.55
C ASN A 43 32.70 -15.40 -37.29
N GLU A 44 32.28 -14.17 -36.99
CA GLU A 44 32.73 -12.98 -37.72
C GLU A 44 34.21 -12.66 -37.48
N SER A 45 34.77 -12.99 -36.31
CA SER A 45 36.19 -12.76 -36.03
C SER A 45 37.09 -13.67 -36.88
N GLN A 46 36.71 -14.93 -37.07
CA GLN A 46 37.37 -15.87 -37.98
C GLN A 46 37.30 -15.39 -39.43
N TRP A 47 36.13 -14.92 -39.87
CA TRP A 47 35.96 -14.35 -41.21
C TRP A 47 36.83 -13.12 -41.42
N LYS A 48 36.91 -12.21 -40.44
CA LYS A 48 37.77 -11.03 -40.53
C LYS A 48 39.25 -11.38 -40.71
N VAL A 49 39.73 -12.43 -40.04
CA VAL A 49 41.12 -12.90 -40.23
C VAL A 49 41.30 -13.56 -41.59
N ALA A 50 40.35 -14.40 -42.02
CA ALA A 50 40.38 -15.04 -43.34
C ALA A 50 40.42 -14.02 -44.49
N LEU A 51 39.62 -12.95 -44.42
CA LEU A 51 39.59 -11.88 -45.41
C LEU A 51 40.94 -11.13 -45.48
N LYS A 52 41.54 -10.80 -44.34
CA LYS A 52 42.88 -10.19 -44.30
C LYS A 52 43.96 -11.10 -44.88
N LEU A 53 43.86 -12.42 -44.62
CA LEU A 53 44.80 -13.38 -45.18
C LEU A 53 44.58 -13.60 -46.68
N LEU A 54 43.36 -13.47 -47.19
CA LEU A 54 43.08 -13.50 -48.63
C LEU A 54 43.77 -12.33 -49.33
N GLU A 55 43.64 -11.11 -48.81
CA GLU A 55 44.30 -9.91 -49.36
C GLU A 55 45.82 -10.05 -49.37
N LYS A 56 46.41 -10.60 -48.29
CA LYS A 56 47.85 -10.83 -48.20
C LYS A 56 48.34 -11.91 -49.17
N ASN A 57 47.52 -12.91 -49.47
CA ASN A 57 47.89 -14.08 -50.28
C ASN A 57 47.36 -14.03 -51.72
N CYS A 58 46.73 -12.94 -52.16
CA CYS A 58 46.12 -12.82 -53.49
C CYS A 58 47.11 -13.03 -54.66
N THR A 59 48.42 -12.99 -54.39
CA THR A 59 49.47 -13.27 -55.38
C THR A 59 49.75 -14.75 -55.60
N GLN A 60 49.18 -15.65 -54.79
CA GLN A 60 49.32 -17.08 -54.98
C GLN A 60 48.56 -17.55 -56.23
N ILE A 61 49.19 -18.39 -57.06
CA ILE A 61 48.64 -18.85 -58.35
C ILE A 61 47.23 -19.44 -58.20
N LYS A 62 47.00 -20.26 -57.16
CA LYS A 62 45.68 -20.84 -56.89
C LYS A 62 44.60 -19.78 -56.68
N ILE A 63 44.95 -18.69 -55.99
CA ILE A 63 44.02 -17.59 -55.73
C ILE A 63 43.84 -16.73 -56.99
N LYS A 64 44.90 -16.46 -57.76
CA LYS A 64 44.80 -15.76 -59.05
C LYS A 64 43.84 -16.44 -60.02
N ASN A 65 44.00 -17.75 -60.21
CA ASN A 65 43.10 -18.53 -61.08
C ASN A 65 41.67 -18.49 -60.56
N ALA A 66 41.49 -18.60 -59.25
CA ALA A 66 40.16 -18.50 -58.65
C ALA A 66 39.54 -17.12 -58.86
N ILE A 67 40.31 -16.03 -58.73
CA ILE A 67 39.87 -14.65 -59.01
C ILE A 67 39.41 -14.55 -60.45
N SER A 68 40.22 -14.99 -61.43
CA SER A 68 39.86 -14.91 -62.84
C SER A 68 38.54 -15.61 -63.16
N VAL A 69 38.36 -16.83 -62.63
CA VAL A 69 37.13 -17.60 -62.85
C VAL A 69 35.93 -16.97 -62.13
N TYR A 70 36.13 -16.42 -60.93
CA TYR A 70 35.03 -15.79 -60.19
C TYR A 70 34.56 -14.51 -60.87
N PHE A 71 35.50 -13.62 -61.23
CA PHE A 71 35.18 -12.39 -61.95
C PHE A 71 34.54 -12.68 -63.31
N GLY A 72 35.13 -13.58 -64.10
CA GLY A 72 34.57 -13.97 -65.38
C GLY A 72 33.18 -14.60 -65.29
N LYS A 73 32.82 -15.27 -64.20
CA LYS A 73 31.50 -15.91 -64.06
C LYS A 73 30.44 -15.00 -63.45
N HIS A 74 30.81 -14.14 -62.51
CA HIS A 74 29.86 -13.44 -61.64
C HIS A 74 29.91 -11.93 -61.71
N ILE A 75 31.01 -11.35 -62.20
CA ILE A 75 31.19 -9.90 -62.24
C ILE A 75 31.09 -9.40 -63.67
N VAL A 76 31.74 -10.11 -64.61
CA VAL A 76 31.75 -9.80 -66.05
C VAL A 76 31.46 -11.05 -66.90
N PRO A 77 30.30 -11.70 -66.71
CA PRO A 77 29.91 -12.88 -67.49
C PRO A 77 29.88 -12.63 -69.00
N GLU A 78 29.42 -11.44 -69.39
CA GLU A 78 29.34 -11.02 -70.80
C GLU A 78 30.71 -11.01 -71.49
N LEU A 79 31.81 -10.79 -70.75
CA LEU A 79 33.16 -10.84 -71.32
C LEU A 79 33.54 -12.24 -71.81
N LEU A 80 33.11 -13.29 -71.08
CA LEU A 80 33.39 -14.67 -71.49
C LEU A 80 32.61 -15.03 -72.75
N GLU A 81 31.36 -14.59 -72.85
CA GLU A 81 30.53 -14.77 -74.04
C GLU A 81 31.12 -14.01 -75.23
N ASP A 82 31.56 -12.78 -75.02
CA ASP A 82 32.12 -11.93 -76.07
C ASP A 82 33.45 -12.47 -76.62
N MET A 83 34.30 -13.03 -75.75
CA MET A 83 35.57 -13.63 -76.17
C MET A 83 35.41 -14.88 -77.05
N GLU A 84 34.23 -15.50 -77.06
CA GLU A 84 33.88 -16.63 -77.92
C GLU A 84 33.20 -16.19 -79.24
N ASP A 85 32.77 -14.92 -79.36
CA ASP A 85 32.16 -14.36 -80.57
C ASP A 85 33.23 -13.93 -81.59
N GLU A 86 33.29 -14.63 -82.72
CA GLU A 86 34.24 -14.35 -83.81
C GLU A 86 34.16 -12.91 -84.33
N LYS A 87 33.01 -12.24 -84.24
CA LYS A 87 32.86 -10.83 -84.69
C LYS A 87 33.43 -9.82 -83.70
N LYS A 88 33.59 -10.19 -82.44
CA LYS A 88 34.20 -9.35 -81.39
C LYS A 88 35.70 -9.59 -81.25
N LEU A 89 36.25 -10.63 -81.89
CA LEU A 89 37.69 -10.89 -81.90
C LEU A 89 38.49 -9.73 -82.51
N GLU A 90 38.01 -9.12 -83.61
CA GLU A 90 38.67 -7.95 -84.23
C GLU A 90 38.72 -6.75 -83.26
N TYR A 91 37.62 -6.48 -82.53
CA TYR A 91 37.58 -5.44 -81.50
C TYR A 91 38.56 -5.72 -80.35
N PHE A 92 38.70 -6.98 -79.95
CA PHE A 92 39.66 -7.35 -78.91
C PHE A 92 41.12 -7.26 -79.35
N ASP A 93 41.42 -7.54 -80.61
CA ASP A 93 42.76 -7.36 -81.15
C ASP A 93 43.12 -5.86 -81.23
N GLU A 94 42.18 -4.99 -81.63
CA GLU A 94 42.35 -3.53 -81.59
C GLU A 94 42.58 -3.00 -80.16
N LEU A 95 41.86 -3.55 -79.16
CA LEU A 95 42.05 -3.21 -77.75
C LEU A 95 43.44 -3.58 -77.23
N MET A 96 44.08 -4.65 -77.75
CA MET A 96 45.40 -5.09 -77.29
C MET A 96 46.51 -4.10 -77.65
N ASP A 97 46.39 -3.43 -78.79
CA ASP A 97 47.39 -2.49 -79.31
C ASP A 97 47.09 -1.02 -78.97
N MET A 98 45.93 -0.73 -78.38
CA MET A 98 45.50 0.63 -78.05
C MET A 98 46.46 1.32 -77.05
N PRO A 99 46.81 2.62 -77.24
CA PRO A 99 47.54 3.41 -76.25
C PRO A 99 46.74 3.64 -74.95
N ILE A 100 47.42 3.77 -73.80
CA ILE A 100 46.77 3.89 -72.48
C ILE A 100 45.81 5.09 -72.43
N GLU A 101 46.19 6.18 -73.09
CA GLU A 101 45.49 7.45 -73.11
C GLU A 101 44.06 7.35 -73.67
N ASN A 102 43.82 6.35 -74.54
CA ASN A 102 42.53 6.15 -75.20
C ASN A 102 41.60 5.17 -74.45
N PHE A 103 42.08 4.52 -73.39
CA PHE A 103 41.24 3.57 -72.65
C PHE A 103 40.14 4.25 -71.83
N LYS A 104 40.19 5.56 -71.59
CA LYS A 104 39.12 6.25 -70.86
C LYS A 104 37.76 6.06 -71.54
N GLU A 105 37.69 6.30 -72.84
CA GLU A 105 36.44 6.14 -73.62
C GLU A 105 35.98 4.68 -73.61
N VAL A 106 36.91 3.73 -73.78
CA VAL A 106 36.61 2.30 -73.73
C VAL A 106 36.09 1.87 -72.35
N ILE A 107 36.66 2.41 -71.29
CA ILE A 107 36.27 2.17 -69.89
C ILE A 107 34.90 2.77 -69.59
N GLU A 108 34.60 3.96 -70.11
CA GLU A 108 33.27 4.58 -70.00
C GLU A 108 32.20 3.75 -70.71
N GLU A 109 32.52 3.18 -71.87
CA GLU A 109 31.58 2.38 -72.66
C GLU A 109 31.34 0.97 -72.08
N ASN A 110 32.41 0.28 -71.66
CA ASN A 110 32.34 -1.15 -71.30
C ASN A 110 32.47 -1.41 -69.78
N GLY A 111 32.92 -0.41 -69.02
CA GLY A 111 33.18 -0.52 -67.60
C GLY A 111 34.62 -0.92 -67.28
N TYR A 112 35.13 -0.34 -66.19
CA TYR A 112 36.53 -0.48 -65.77
C TYR A 112 36.96 -1.93 -65.50
N ILE A 113 36.12 -2.70 -64.78
CA ILE A 113 36.43 -4.09 -64.44
C ILE A 113 36.37 -5.00 -65.65
N TYR A 114 35.48 -4.72 -66.61
CA TYR A 114 35.38 -5.46 -67.87
C TYR A 114 36.70 -5.36 -68.64
N VAL A 115 37.18 -4.13 -68.86
CA VAL A 115 38.44 -3.87 -69.56
C VAL A 115 39.63 -4.49 -68.83
N LEU A 116 39.71 -4.36 -67.50
CA LEU A 116 40.77 -4.99 -66.71
C LEU A 116 40.75 -6.52 -66.82
N MET A 117 39.57 -7.12 -66.73
CA MET A 117 39.41 -8.57 -66.81
C MET A 117 39.75 -9.12 -68.18
N PHE A 118 39.48 -8.38 -69.25
CA PHE A 118 39.91 -8.73 -70.61
C PHE A 118 41.42 -8.93 -70.68
N PHE A 119 42.21 -7.95 -70.23
CA PHE A 119 43.67 -8.06 -70.21
C PHE A 119 44.18 -9.15 -69.28
N VAL A 120 43.50 -9.39 -68.16
CA VAL A 120 43.83 -10.50 -67.25
C VAL A 120 43.62 -11.86 -67.94
N LEU A 121 42.51 -12.06 -68.65
CA LEU A 121 42.21 -13.31 -69.35
C LEU A 121 43.12 -13.53 -70.57
N LYS A 122 43.52 -12.47 -71.26
CA LYS A 122 44.52 -12.51 -72.34
C LYS A 122 45.97 -12.57 -71.82
N ASN A 123 46.18 -12.69 -70.51
CA ASN A 123 47.48 -12.76 -69.85
C ASN A 123 48.39 -11.53 -70.09
N ASN A 124 47.80 -10.37 -70.38
CA ASN A 124 48.51 -9.10 -70.55
C ASN A 124 48.46 -8.28 -69.25
N LEU A 125 49.08 -8.83 -68.19
CA LEU A 125 49.05 -8.23 -66.85
C LEU A 125 49.80 -6.89 -66.78
N GLN A 126 50.71 -6.61 -67.71
CA GLN A 126 51.41 -5.34 -67.75
C GLN A 126 50.43 -4.22 -68.08
N LYS A 127 49.65 -4.37 -69.16
CA LYS A 127 48.65 -3.38 -69.59
C LYS A 127 47.56 -3.18 -68.53
N ALA A 128 47.12 -4.25 -67.89
CA ALA A 128 46.17 -4.16 -66.78
C ALA A 128 46.70 -3.32 -65.59
N ASN A 129 47.98 -3.47 -65.23
CA ASN A 129 48.58 -2.63 -64.18
C ASN A 129 48.76 -1.17 -64.63
N GLU A 130 49.08 -0.94 -65.91
CA GLU A 130 49.20 0.40 -66.46
C GLU A 130 47.85 1.15 -66.45
N ILE A 131 46.73 0.45 -66.72
CA ILE A 131 45.36 0.99 -66.59
C ILE A 131 45.04 1.33 -65.12
N ILE A 132 45.46 0.49 -64.18
CA ILE A 132 45.34 0.73 -62.73
C ILE A 132 46.14 1.97 -62.32
N GLU A 133 47.39 2.10 -62.74
CA GLU A 133 48.24 3.20 -62.28
C GLU A 133 47.90 4.55 -62.91
N ASN A 134 47.44 4.58 -64.17
CA ASN A 134 47.27 5.85 -64.90
C ASN A 134 45.82 6.34 -64.96
N ILE A 135 44.83 5.44 -64.94
CA ILE A 135 43.42 5.82 -65.14
C ILE A 135 42.64 5.83 -63.82
N GLN A 136 43.00 4.94 -62.87
CA GLN A 136 42.33 4.88 -61.57
C GLN A 136 42.49 6.19 -60.78
N ASP A 137 43.67 6.82 -60.82
CA ASP A 137 43.96 8.06 -60.08
C ASP A 137 43.18 9.29 -60.60
N GLU A 138 42.70 9.24 -61.85
CA GLU A 138 41.85 10.27 -62.44
C GLU A 138 40.36 10.01 -62.14
N MET A 139 39.88 8.76 -62.27
CA MET A 139 38.48 8.40 -61.98
C MET A 139 38.14 8.45 -60.48
N VAL A 140 39.06 8.06 -59.59
CA VAL A 140 38.88 8.12 -58.13
C VAL A 140 38.73 9.57 -57.63
N LYS A 141 39.22 10.58 -58.34
CA LYS A 141 39.01 11.99 -57.96
C LYS A 141 37.62 12.52 -58.34
N GLU A 142 36.99 11.94 -59.36
CA GLU A 142 35.66 12.35 -59.83
C GLU A 142 34.54 11.54 -59.13
N GLU A 143 34.65 10.20 -59.02
CA GLU A 143 33.64 9.35 -58.36
C GLU A 143 33.57 9.55 -56.84
N VAL A 144 34.71 9.74 -56.15
CA VAL A 144 34.72 9.92 -54.69
C VAL A 144 33.98 11.20 -54.28
N ASN A 145 33.89 12.22 -55.14
CA ASN A 145 33.12 13.42 -54.83
C ASN A 145 31.61 13.24 -55.05
N GLU A 146 31.17 12.42 -56.01
CA GLU A 146 29.74 12.16 -56.23
C GLU A 146 29.17 11.09 -55.30
N ASP A 147 29.88 9.98 -55.08
CA ASP A 147 29.40 8.90 -54.20
C ASP A 147 29.45 9.29 -52.72
N ILE A 148 30.46 10.06 -52.27
CA ILE A 148 30.44 10.65 -50.92
C ILE A 148 29.25 11.60 -50.78
N SER A 149 28.91 12.38 -51.81
CA SER A 149 27.77 13.30 -51.77
C SER A 149 26.44 12.53 -51.70
N LYS A 150 26.32 11.42 -52.42
CA LYS A 150 25.12 10.57 -52.42
C LYS A 150 24.96 9.80 -51.10
N ASP A 151 26.00 9.14 -50.61
CA ASP A 151 26.01 8.45 -49.32
C ASP A 151 25.78 9.42 -48.14
N LEU A 152 26.37 10.61 -48.17
CA LEU A 152 26.10 11.65 -47.17
C LEU A 152 24.65 12.14 -47.23
N ARG A 153 24.05 12.29 -48.42
CA ARG A 153 22.63 12.67 -48.57
C ARG A 153 21.70 11.58 -48.05
N GLU A 154 21.96 10.31 -48.37
CA GLU A 154 21.17 9.18 -47.86
C GLU A 154 21.30 9.05 -46.34
N LYS A 155 22.52 9.17 -45.78
CA LYS A 155 22.74 9.20 -44.33
C LYS A 155 22.06 10.38 -43.66
N LEU A 156 22.08 11.56 -44.29
CA LEU A 156 21.39 12.75 -43.78
C LEU A 156 19.86 12.55 -43.77
N GLU A 157 19.28 11.98 -44.82
CA GLU A 157 17.84 11.70 -44.88
C GLU A 157 17.43 10.61 -43.89
N LEU A 158 18.23 9.55 -43.74
CA LEU A 158 18.03 8.54 -42.70
C LEU A 158 18.09 9.18 -41.30
N ALA A 159 19.10 10.01 -41.03
CA ALA A 159 19.24 10.72 -39.76
C ALA A 159 18.08 11.70 -39.50
N LYS A 160 17.62 12.45 -40.51
CA LYS A 160 16.44 13.32 -40.39
C LYS A 160 15.18 12.52 -40.09
N LYS A 161 14.96 11.40 -40.78
CA LYS A 161 13.80 10.52 -40.58
C LYS A 161 13.83 9.90 -39.19
N GLU A 162 15.00 9.46 -38.73
CA GLU A 162 15.19 8.94 -37.38
C GLU A 162 14.95 10.03 -36.32
N ASN A 163 15.49 11.23 -36.51
CA ASN A 163 15.27 12.37 -35.62
C ASN A 163 13.79 12.78 -35.56
N TYR A 164 13.10 12.79 -36.71
CA TYR A 164 11.66 13.02 -36.75
C TYR A 164 10.88 11.94 -35.97
N ASN A 165 11.24 10.66 -36.14
CA ASN A 165 10.64 9.56 -35.40
C ASN A 165 10.91 9.65 -33.90
N LEU A 166 12.14 10.01 -33.50
CA LEU A 166 12.52 10.23 -32.09
C LEU A 166 11.76 11.41 -31.49
N THR A 167 11.63 12.52 -32.24
CA THR A 167 10.85 13.68 -31.82
C THR A 167 9.38 13.32 -31.61
N LYS A 168 8.78 12.54 -32.53
CA LYS A 168 7.41 12.03 -32.39
C LYS A 168 7.26 11.10 -31.18
N LYS A 169 8.22 10.19 -30.96
CA LYS A 169 8.24 9.32 -29.76
C LYS A 169 8.36 10.14 -28.48
N ASN A 170 9.24 11.14 -28.44
CA ASN A 170 9.40 12.03 -27.28
C ASN A 170 8.12 12.80 -26.98
N LYS A 171 7.45 13.36 -28.00
CA LYS A 171 6.15 14.03 -27.82
C LYS A 171 5.11 13.07 -27.22
N ASN A 172 4.99 11.87 -27.77
CA ASN A 172 4.07 10.85 -27.23
C ASN A 172 4.41 10.44 -25.78
N LEU A 173 5.70 10.39 -25.42
CA LEU A 173 6.13 10.09 -24.07
C LEU A 173 5.81 11.23 -23.11
N ILE A 174 6.00 12.49 -23.51
CA ILE A 174 5.63 13.67 -22.74
C ILE A 174 4.11 13.64 -22.46
N ASP A 175 3.29 13.43 -23.48
CA ASP A 175 1.82 13.35 -23.32
C ASP A 175 1.41 12.22 -22.37
N LYS A 176 2.11 11.07 -22.41
CA LYS A 176 1.88 9.96 -21.47
C LYS A 176 2.27 10.32 -20.04
N ILE A 177 3.42 10.98 -19.85
CA ILE A 177 3.89 11.43 -18.54
C ILE A 177 2.91 12.44 -17.94
N GLU A 178 2.40 13.38 -18.74
CA GLU A 178 1.40 14.35 -18.29
C GLU A 178 0.11 13.67 -17.84
N LYS A 179 -0.41 12.70 -18.62
CA LYS A 179 -1.57 11.90 -18.23
C LYS A 179 -1.33 11.11 -16.93
N GLN A 180 -0.15 10.51 -16.79
CA GLN A 180 0.21 9.77 -15.58
C GLN A 180 0.32 10.70 -14.37
N LYS A 181 0.87 11.91 -14.52
CA LYS A 181 0.91 12.91 -13.45
C LYS A 181 -0.49 13.34 -13.02
N ALA A 182 -1.39 13.60 -13.97
CA ALA A 182 -2.78 13.93 -13.65
C ALA A 182 -3.47 12.79 -12.89
N THR A 183 -3.28 11.54 -13.35
CA THR A 183 -3.82 10.35 -12.69
C THR A 183 -3.26 10.19 -11.26
N LEU A 184 -1.96 10.41 -11.08
CA LEU A 184 -1.32 10.35 -9.76
C LEU A 184 -1.93 11.39 -8.81
N GLN A 185 -2.09 12.63 -9.26
CA GLN A 185 -2.69 13.70 -8.46
C GLN A 185 -4.14 13.38 -8.05
N GLU A 186 -4.93 12.80 -8.95
CA GLU A 186 -6.29 12.34 -8.62
C GLU A 186 -6.29 11.22 -7.57
N VAL A 187 -5.37 10.25 -7.70
CA VAL A 187 -5.24 9.15 -6.74
C VAL A 187 -4.76 9.66 -5.39
N GLU A 188 -3.77 10.56 -5.35
CA GLU A 188 -3.29 11.20 -4.12
C GLU A 188 -4.42 11.97 -3.42
N LYS A 189 -5.23 12.72 -4.18
CA LYS A 189 -6.39 13.43 -3.65
C LYS A 189 -7.41 12.46 -3.04
N LYS A 190 -7.79 11.40 -3.77
CA LYS A 190 -8.72 10.37 -3.27
C LYS A 190 -8.19 9.67 -2.01
N ASN A 191 -6.90 9.32 -1.99
CA ASN A 191 -6.29 8.69 -0.82
C ASN A 191 -6.29 9.62 0.39
N LYS A 192 -6.05 10.92 0.18
CA LYS A 192 -6.12 11.91 1.25
C LYS A 192 -7.54 12.05 1.81
N GLU A 193 -8.54 12.15 0.94
CA GLU A 193 -9.96 12.19 1.35
C GLU A 193 -10.35 10.94 2.15
N LEU A 194 -9.94 9.75 1.70
CA LEU A 194 -10.23 8.49 2.36
C LEU A 194 -9.53 8.37 3.73
N LEU A 195 -8.31 8.89 3.84
CA LEU A 195 -7.54 8.93 5.08
C LEU A 195 -8.17 9.91 6.09
N ASP A 196 -8.70 11.04 5.63
CA ASP A 196 -9.42 11.98 6.47
C ASP A 196 -10.75 11.39 6.95
N GLN A 197 -11.51 10.69 6.08
CA GLN A 197 -12.70 9.93 6.48
C GLN A 197 -12.40 8.85 7.53
N GLN A 198 -11.33 8.08 7.34
CA GLN A 198 -10.93 7.06 8.32
C GLN A 198 -10.55 7.68 9.67
N LYS A 199 -9.89 8.84 9.67
CA LYS A 199 -9.59 9.57 10.91
C LYS A 199 -10.84 10.05 11.62
N GLU A 200 -11.87 10.49 10.90
CA GLU A 200 -13.16 10.86 11.50
C GLU A 200 -13.84 9.65 12.14
N ILE A 201 -13.90 8.52 11.43
CA ILE A 201 -14.44 7.26 11.94
C ILE A 201 -13.71 6.81 13.21
N ILE A 202 -12.36 6.84 13.22
CA ILE A 202 -11.58 6.50 14.41
C ILE A 202 -11.92 7.42 15.59
N LYS A 203 -12.09 8.72 15.36
CA LYS A 203 -12.49 9.66 16.42
C LYS A 203 -13.88 9.37 16.97
N GLU A 204 -14.81 8.92 16.14
CA GLU A 204 -16.15 8.52 16.59
C GLU A 204 -16.09 7.25 17.43
N TYR A 205 -15.39 6.21 16.97
CA TYR A 205 -15.17 4.99 17.74
C TYR A 205 -14.46 5.26 19.07
N ASP A 206 -13.46 6.13 19.10
CA ASP A 206 -12.77 6.52 20.35
C ASP A 206 -13.72 7.20 21.35
N LYS A 207 -14.70 7.99 20.87
CA LYS A 207 -15.71 8.59 21.74
C LYS A 207 -16.67 7.53 22.29
N GLU A 208 -17.16 6.63 21.43
CA GLU A 208 -18.03 5.54 21.85
C GLU A 208 -17.35 4.61 22.85
N LEU A 209 -16.08 4.24 22.61
CA LEU A 209 -15.27 3.44 23.53
C LEU A 209 -15.17 4.08 24.91
N LYS A 210 -14.93 5.39 24.99
CA LYS A 210 -14.89 6.10 26.28
C LYS A 210 -16.23 6.06 27.02
N ILE A 211 -17.34 6.17 26.28
CA ILE A 211 -18.70 6.07 26.87
C ILE A 211 -18.92 4.65 27.40
N LEU A 212 -18.63 3.64 26.60
CA LEU A 212 -18.79 2.23 26.98
C LEU A 212 -17.90 1.86 28.18
N MET A 213 -16.65 2.32 28.21
CA MET A 213 -15.77 2.12 29.36
C MET A 213 -16.36 2.73 30.63
N LYS A 214 -16.93 3.93 30.54
CA LYS A 214 -17.59 4.57 31.68
C LYS A 214 -18.80 3.76 32.18
N GLN A 215 -19.63 3.25 31.25
CA GLN A 215 -20.76 2.39 31.60
C GLN A 215 -20.32 1.07 32.25
N ILE A 216 -19.24 0.47 31.77
CA ILE A 216 -18.66 -0.73 32.38
C ILE A 216 -18.22 -0.44 33.82
N ASP A 217 -17.58 0.69 34.07
CA ASP A 217 -17.15 1.07 35.43
C ASP A 217 -18.35 1.37 36.33
N GLU A 218 -19.38 2.04 35.83
CA GLU A 218 -20.65 2.28 36.54
C GLU A 218 -21.31 0.94 36.93
N HIS A 219 -21.45 -0.01 36.00
CA HIS A 219 -22.03 -1.32 36.29
C HIS A 219 -21.17 -2.18 37.23
N LYS A 220 -19.83 -2.12 37.13
CA LYS A 220 -18.95 -2.78 38.11
C LYS A 220 -19.19 -2.26 39.53
N ASN A 221 -19.38 -0.95 39.68
CA ASN A 221 -19.69 -0.35 40.97
C ASN A 221 -21.07 -0.78 41.48
N GLU A 222 -22.10 -0.80 40.63
CA GLU A 222 -23.42 -1.32 40.98
C GLU A 222 -23.35 -2.79 41.44
N ILE A 223 -22.64 -3.65 40.71
CA ILE A 223 -22.46 -5.06 41.09
C ILE A 223 -21.77 -5.16 42.45
N LEU A 224 -20.74 -4.34 42.73
CA LEU A 224 -20.05 -4.33 44.01
C LEU A 224 -20.99 -3.93 45.17
N VAL A 225 -21.80 -2.89 44.97
CA VAL A 225 -22.80 -2.45 45.95
C VAL A 225 -23.82 -3.56 46.22
N LEU A 226 -24.40 -4.13 45.16
CA LEU A 226 -25.38 -5.21 45.26
C LEU A 226 -24.81 -6.46 45.94
N THR A 227 -23.54 -6.79 45.68
CA THR A 227 -22.85 -7.92 46.33
C THR A 227 -22.70 -7.66 47.83
N THR A 228 -22.24 -6.46 48.21
CA THR A 228 -22.12 -6.05 49.62
C THR A 228 -23.48 -6.05 50.32
N GLU A 229 -24.54 -5.58 49.66
CA GLU A 229 -25.90 -5.59 50.20
C GLU A 229 -26.40 -7.01 50.43
N LYS A 230 -26.15 -7.93 49.48
CA LYS A 230 -26.51 -9.34 49.62
C LYS A 230 -25.77 -10.01 50.79
N GLU A 231 -24.46 -9.80 50.91
CA GLU A 231 -23.67 -10.31 52.04
C GLU A 231 -24.20 -9.79 53.39
N ASN A 232 -24.55 -8.50 53.46
CA ASN A 232 -25.17 -7.92 54.65
C ASN A 232 -26.56 -8.51 54.96
N GLN A 233 -27.36 -8.80 53.94
CA GLN A 233 -28.66 -9.46 54.13
C GLN A 233 -28.48 -10.89 54.66
N GLU A 234 -27.54 -11.66 54.12
CA GLU A 234 -27.22 -13.01 54.59
C GLU A 234 -26.71 -12.99 56.04
N LEU A 235 -25.82 -12.05 56.39
CA LEU A 235 -25.33 -11.88 57.75
C LEU A 235 -26.47 -11.50 58.73
N ASN A 236 -27.36 -10.61 58.32
CA ASN A 236 -28.54 -10.24 59.11
C ASN A 236 -29.50 -11.41 59.32
N LEU A 237 -29.67 -12.28 58.32
CA LEU A 237 -30.47 -13.49 58.45
C LEU A 237 -29.83 -14.49 59.43
N ASP A 238 -28.51 -14.68 59.38
CA ASP A 238 -27.79 -15.53 60.34
C ASP A 238 -27.92 -15.00 61.79
N ILE A 239 -27.80 -13.68 61.98
CA ILE A 239 -28.03 -13.04 63.29
C ILE A 239 -29.45 -13.30 63.78
N LYS A 240 -30.47 -13.13 62.91
CA LYS A 240 -31.87 -13.40 63.27
C LYS A 240 -32.09 -14.86 63.65
N GLN A 241 -31.52 -15.81 62.91
CA GLN A 241 -31.63 -17.24 63.22
C GLN A 241 -31.01 -17.59 64.57
N LYS A 242 -29.86 -17.01 64.91
CA LYS A 242 -29.23 -17.16 66.23
C LYS A 242 -30.06 -16.54 67.35
N GLN A 243 -30.68 -15.39 67.13
CA GLN A 243 -31.57 -14.77 68.12
C GLN A 243 -32.81 -15.63 68.37
N VAL A 244 -33.42 -16.18 67.32
CA VAL A 244 -34.59 -17.07 67.45
C VAL A 244 -34.21 -18.33 68.24
N SER A 245 -33.08 -18.98 67.93
CA SER A 245 -32.67 -20.17 68.66
C SER A 245 -32.35 -19.88 70.13
N MET A 246 -31.75 -18.72 70.44
CA MET A 246 -31.58 -18.27 71.83
C MET A 246 -32.91 -18.05 72.55
N LEU A 247 -33.86 -17.37 71.91
CA LEU A 247 -35.19 -17.12 72.48
C LEU A 247 -35.98 -18.42 72.66
N GLU A 248 -35.81 -19.41 71.79
CA GLU A 248 -36.39 -20.75 71.96
C GLU A 248 -35.81 -21.48 73.17
N VAL A 249 -34.50 -21.34 73.42
CA VAL A 249 -33.86 -21.87 74.63
C VAL A 249 -34.38 -21.17 75.88
N GLU A 250 -34.44 -19.83 75.87
CA GLU A 250 -34.96 -19.03 76.98
C GLU A 250 -36.44 -19.34 77.25
N LYS A 251 -37.27 -19.50 76.21
CA LYS A 251 -38.67 -19.91 76.32
C LYS A 251 -38.80 -21.30 76.96
N LYS A 252 -37.95 -22.26 76.59
CA LYS A 252 -37.93 -23.58 77.25
C LYS A 252 -37.56 -23.47 78.72
N GLN A 253 -36.55 -22.66 79.05
CA GLN A 253 -36.15 -22.40 80.45
C GLN A 253 -37.27 -21.73 81.26
N LEU A 254 -37.92 -20.71 80.71
CA LEU A 254 -39.05 -20.03 81.36
C LEU A 254 -40.27 -20.94 81.51
N GLN A 255 -40.57 -21.81 80.54
CA GLN A 255 -41.65 -22.80 80.69
C GLN A 255 -41.35 -23.79 81.82
N GLU A 256 -40.09 -24.21 81.97
CA GLU A 256 -39.66 -25.05 83.09
C GLU A 256 -39.74 -24.30 84.44
N GLU A 257 -39.44 -23.00 84.47
CA GLU A 257 -39.57 -22.18 85.69
C GLU A 257 -41.03 -21.91 86.07
N VAL A 258 -41.91 -21.61 85.10
CA VAL A 258 -43.34 -21.39 85.34
C VAL A 258 -44.02 -22.66 85.85
N GLN A 259 -43.61 -23.85 85.40
CA GLN A 259 -44.09 -25.13 85.95
C GLN A 259 -43.66 -25.37 87.42
N ARG A 260 -42.70 -24.60 87.94
CA ARG A 260 -42.26 -24.65 89.35
C ARG A 260 -42.95 -23.61 90.23
N ILE A 261 -43.76 -22.70 89.68
CA ILE A 261 -44.51 -21.70 90.46
C ILE A 261 -45.82 -22.34 90.97
N PRO A 262 -46.02 -22.45 92.28
CA PRO A 262 -47.24 -23.05 92.82
C PRO A 262 -48.45 -22.10 92.71
N GLU A 263 -49.63 -22.66 92.43
CA GLU A 263 -50.87 -22.01 91.92
C GLU A 263 -51.50 -20.87 92.76
N HIS A 264 -50.89 -20.43 93.86
CA HIS A 264 -51.53 -19.51 94.82
C HIS A 264 -51.16 -18.02 94.65
N ILE A 265 -50.38 -17.63 93.63
CA ILE A 265 -49.89 -16.24 93.46
C ILE A 265 -50.56 -15.51 92.28
N THR A 266 -51.30 -16.20 91.42
CA THR A 266 -51.72 -15.67 90.10
C THR A 266 -52.94 -14.71 90.10
N LEU A 267 -53.54 -14.38 91.25
CA LEU A 267 -54.77 -13.58 91.31
C LEU A 267 -54.59 -12.08 91.65
N GLU A 268 -53.43 -11.62 92.14
CA GLU A 268 -53.25 -10.23 92.60
C GLU A 268 -52.62 -9.25 91.59
N LEU A 269 -52.19 -9.72 90.41
CA LEU A 269 -51.46 -8.87 89.43
C LEU A 269 -52.36 -8.13 88.41
N LYS A 270 -53.69 -8.22 88.52
CA LYS A 270 -54.62 -7.66 87.52
C LYS A 270 -55.08 -6.21 87.74
N GLU A 271 -54.72 -5.54 88.84
CA GLU A 271 -55.31 -4.23 89.20
C GLU A 271 -54.41 -3.00 89.11
N SER A 272 -53.22 -3.06 88.51
CA SER A 272 -52.35 -1.87 88.38
C SER A 272 -51.96 -1.55 86.94
N PHE A 273 -52.90 -1.04 86.15
CA PHE A 273 -52.56 -0.19 85.00
C PHE A 273 -53.34 1.14 85.07
N LYS A 274 -52.65 2.18 85.55
CA LYS A 274 -53.12 3.57 85.57
C LYS A 274 -53.03 4.19 84.16
N LYS A 275 -54.04 5.00 83.83
CA LYS A 275 -54.14 5.90 82.66
C LYS A 275 -52.84 6.71 82.44
N ALA A 276 -52.26 6.60 81.24
CA ALA A 276 -51.16 7.46 80.80
C ALA A 276 -51.69 8.76 80.16
N SER A 277 -51.08 9.90 80.49
CA SER A 277 -51.31 11.19 79.82
C SER A 277 -50.69 11.19 78.42
N SER A 278 -51.41 11.67 77.41
CA SER A 278 -50.93 11.75 76.03
C SER A 278 -50.08 13.00 75.76
N VAL A 279 -48.91 12.83 75.14
CA VAL A 279 -47.97 13.84 74.64
C VAL A 279 -48.39 14.30 73.24
N ASN A 280 -48.54 15.61 73.01
CA ASN A 280 -48.87 16.19 71.71
C ASN A 280 -47.59 16.44 70.89
N VAL A 281 -47.57 15.97 69.64
CA VAL A 281 -46.38 15.98 68.78
C VAL A 281 -46.71 16.63 67.45
N LEU A 282 -45.89 17.59 67.01
CA LEU A 282 -45.94 18.12 65.64
C LEU A 282 -44.87 17.45 64.77
N VAL A 283 -45.31 16.88 63.65
CA VAL A 283 -44.47 16.09 62.74
C VAL A 283 -44.18 16.87 61.47
N PHE A 284 -42.90 17.01 61.14
CA PHE A 284 -42.42 17.61 59.90
C PHE A 284 -41.99 16.49 58.94
N GLY A 285 -42.79 16.31 57.88
CA GLY A 285 -42.71 15.18 56.95
C GLY A 285 -43.87 14.22 57.14
N ASP A 286 -43.77 13.02 56.57
CA ASP A 286 -44.81 11.98 56.66
C ASP A 286 -44.30 10.77 57.48
N LEU A 287 -45.20 10.06 58.17
CA LEU A 287 -44.89 8.83 58.90
C LEU A 287 -45.66 7.66 58.29
N PRO A 288 -45.15 6.42 58.34
CA PRO A 288 -45.75 5.28 57.64
C PRO A 288 -47.15 4.85 58.13
N PHE A 289 -47.78 5.61 59.01
CA PHE A 289 -49.08 5.26 59.60
C PHE A 289 -50.08 6.42 59.46
N THR A 290 -51.11 6.20 58.66
CA THR A 290 -52.40 6.88 58.80
C THR A 290 -53.17 6.16 59.92
N THR A 291 -53.24 6.78 61.09
CA THR A 291 -54.26 6.61 62.15
C THR A 291 -55.08 5.30 62.17
N THR A 292 -54.80 4.38 63.12
CA THR A 292 -55.89 3.62 63.80
C THR A 292 -55.56 2.92 65.13
N ARG A 293 -54.32 2.90 65.63
CA ARG A 293 -54.07 2.54 67.04
C ARG A 293 -53.07 3.52 67.65
N GLN A 294 -53.62 4.49 68.37
CA GLN A 294 -52.87 5.33 69.29
C GLN A 294 -52.13 4.40 70.26
N ASN A 295 -50.80 4.46 70.27
CA ASN A 295 -50.12 4.30 71.55
C ASN A 295 -50.73 5.37 72.45
N GLU A 296 -51.41 4.98 73.53
CA GLU A 296 -52.17 5.87 74.44
C GLU A 296 -51.34 7.08 74.96
N LYS A 297 -50.02 7.05 74.72
CA LYS A 297 -49.02 8.05 75.06
C LYS A 297 -48.85 9.22 74.06
N TYR A 298 -49.24 9.15 72.77
CA TYR A 298 -48.92 10.22 71.80
C TYR A 298 -50.10 10.65 70.91
N LYS A 299 -50.24 11.96 70.68
CA LYS A 299 -51.19 12.60 69.74
C LYS A 299 -50.42 13.37 68.67
N PHE A 300 -50.60 13.02 67.41
CA PHE A 300 -49.81 13.58 66.30
C PHE A 300 -50.61 14.60 65.49
N SER A 301 -49.95 15.71 65.13
CA SER A 301 -50.35 16.65 64.09
C SER A 301 -49.27 16.69 63.01
N TYR A 302 -49.63 16.76 61.74
CA TYR A 302 -48.68 16.90 60.64
C TYR A 302 -48.60 18.35 60.21
N PHE A 303 -47.39 18.85 60.03
CA PHE A 303 -47.16 20.23 59.60
C PHE A 303 -47.33 20.35 58.08
N ASP A 304 -48.24 21.22 57.65
CA ASP A 304 -48.55 21.52 56.25
C ASP A 304 -48.46 23.02 55.90
N GLY A 305 -47.83 23.82 56.78
CA GLY A 305 -47.72 25.27 56.67
C GLY A 305 -46.42 25.78 56.04
N ASP A 306 -46.15 27.08 56.19
CA ASP A 306 -44.90 27.70 55.71
C ASP A 306 -43.71 27.39 56.62
N TYR A 307 -42.86 26.47 56.19
CA TYR A 307 -41.65 26.04 56.90
C TYR A 307 -40.67 27.19 57.20
N SER A 308 -40.64 28.25 56.38
CA SER A 308 -39.69 29.35 56.54
C SER A 308 -40.07 30.32 57.65
N ASN A 309 -41.36 30.45 57.96
CA ASN A 309 -41.90 31.46 58.87
C ASN A 309 -42.76 30.86 60.01
N TYR A 310 -42.67 29.55 60.25
CA TYR A 310 -43.35 28.94 61.38
C TYR A 310 -42.66 29.33 62.69
N ASP A 311 -43.43 29.87 63.64
CA ASP A 311 -42.90 30.48 64.86
C ASP A 311 -42.59 29.48 66.00
N PHE A 312 -42.94 28.19 65.83
CA PHE A 312 -42.76 27.11 66.83
C PHE A 312 -43.25 27.50 68.25
N ASN A 313 -44.57 27.45 68.46
CA ASN A 313 -45.22 27.82 69.72
C ASN A 313 -45.23 26.69 70.78
N ASP A 314 -45.51 27.01 72.04
CA ASP A 314 -45.56 26.01 73.14
C ASP A 314 -46.80 25.09 73.10
N SER A 315 -47.51 25.00 71.97
CA SER A 315 -48.73 24.18 71.86
C SER A 315 -48.45 22.70 71.64
N TYR A 316 -47.20 22.32 71.42
CA TYR A 316 -46.74 20.94 71.21
C TYR A 316 -45.64 20.58 72.21
N ASP A 317 -45.74 19.38 72.76
CA ASP A 317 -44.78 18.84 73.73
C ASP A 317 -43.50 18.34 73.04
N GLU A 318 -43.59 17.85 71.80
CA GLU A 318 -42.44 17.40 71.01
C GLU A 318 -42.53 17.79 69.53
N TYR A 319 -41.36 17.96 68.91
CA TYR A 319 -41.21 18.25 67.48
C TYR A 319 -40.42 17.14 66.79
N TRP A 320 -41.07 16.46 65.84
CA TRP A 320 -40.47 15.32 65.14
C TRP A 320 -40.06 15.70 63.72
N TYR A 321 -38.86 15.27 63.33
CA TYR A 321 -38.28 15.53 62.02
C TYR A 321 -38.05 14.22 61.25
N VAL A 322 -38.85 13.97 60.20
CA VAL A 322 -38.73 12.74 59.39
C VAL A 322 -37.81 12.98 58.20
N VAL A 323 -36.55 12.58 58.35
CA VAL A 323 -35.43 12.98 57.49
C VAL A 323 -35.66 12.59 56.02
N ASP A 324 -36.22 11.42 55.77
CA ASP A 324 -36.39 10.82 54.44
C ASP A 324 -37.75 11.15 53.78
N LYS A 325 -38.61 11.92 54.46
CA LYS A 325 -39.91 12.35 53.93
C LYS A 325 -40.07 13.85 53.74
N LEU A 326 -39.03 14.62 54.03
CA LEU A 326 -38.95 16.04 53.66
C LEU A 326 -38.19 16.20 52.35
N SER A 327 -38.75 16.98 51.43
CA SER A 327 -38.11 17.39 50.20
C SER A 327 -36.90 18.29 50.47
N VAL A 328 -35.96 18.36 49.53
CA VAL A 328 -34.77 19.23 49.64
C VAL A 328 -35.16 20.70 49.86
N ARG A 329 -36.29 21.14 49.29
CA ARG A 329 -36.80 22.51 49.44
C ARG A 329 -37.25 22.77 50.88
N GLU A 330 -38.06 21.89 51.45
CA GLU A 330 -38.58 22.03 52.82
C GLU A 330 -37.45 21.97 53.85
N LYS A 331 -36.46 21.09 53.64
CA LYS A 331 -35.25 21.02 54.49
C LYS A 331 -34.51 22.35 54.53
N ARG A 332 -34.24 22.93 53.36
CA ARG A 332 -33.58 24.25 53.26
C ARG A 332 -34.42 25.38 53.86
N GLN A 333 -35.74 25.28 53.80
CA GLN A 333 -36.64 26.27 54.40
C GLN A 333 -36.62 26.20 55.93
N LEU A 334 -36.61 24.98 56.51
CA LEU A 334 -36.45 24.78 57.96
C LEU A 334 -35.08 25.23 58.47
N GLU A 335 -34.00 24.91 57.75
CA GLU A 335 -32.63 25.33 58.12
C GLU A 335 -32.48 26.85 58.19
N LYS A 336 -33.22 27.58 57.34
CA LYS A 336 -33.22 29.04 57.28
C LYS A 336 -34.15 29.72 58.28
N ASN A 337 -35.07 28.98 58.89
CA ASN A 337 -35.98 29.52 59.89
C ASN A 337 -35.23 29.68 61.23
N GLU A 338 -35.08 30.92 61.69
CA GLU A 338 -34.34 31.23 62.93
C GLU A 338 -34.98 30.60 64.19
N HIS A 339 -36.30 30.39 64.17
CA HIS A 339 -37.02 29.73 65.26
C HIS A 339 -36.72 28.22 65.30
N ALA A 340 -36.62 27.57 64.13
CA ALA A 340 -36.35 26.13 64.01
C ALA A 340 -34.98 25.73 64.56
N GLN A 341 -33.99 26.63 64.53
CA GLN A 341 -32.64 26.38 65.02
C GLN A 341 -32.57 26.21 66.55
N LYS A 342 -33.58 26.69 67.27
CA LYS A 342 -33.66 26.62 68.75
C LYS A 342 -34.51 25.44 69.24
N ILE A 343 -35.06 24.63 68.33
CA ILE A 343 -35.91 23.49 68.65
C ILE A 343 -35.06 22.23 68.84
N ASP A 344 -35.37 21.47 69.89
CA ASP A 344 -34.80 20.14 70.09
C ASP A 344 -35.57 19.11 69.27
N TRP A 345 -35.00 18.74 68.12
CA TRP A 345 -35.66 17.88 67.14
C TRP A 345 -35.49 16.40 67.45
N VAL A 346 -36.61 15.68 67.56
CA VAL A 346 -36.60 14.23 67.55
C VAL A 346 -36.47 13.73 66.11
N LYS A 347 -35.27 13.32 65.73
CA LYS A 347 -35.00 12.82 64.37
C LYS A 347 -35.53 11.40 64.17
N LYS A 348 -36.32 11.22 63.12
CA LYS A 348 -36.94 9.95 62.73
C LYS A 348 -36.64 9.64 61.26
N THR A 349 -36.70 8.38 60.89
CA THR A 349 -36.72 7.94 59.49
C THR A 349 -37.95 7.07 59.26
N TYR A 350 -38.60 7.26 58.12
CA TYR A 350 -39.83 6.58 57.74
C TYR A 350 -39.62 5.05 57.76
N TYR A 351 -38.55 4.56 57.15
CA TYR A 351 -38.23 3.13 57.14
C TYR A 351 -37.78 2.59 58.50
N GLY A 352 -37.13 3.43 59.31
CA GLY A 352 -36.72 3.07 60.68
C GLY A 352 -37.91 2.85 61.61
N GLU A 353 -38.96 3.67 61.47
CA GLU A 353 -40.20 3.52 62.24
C GLU A 353 -41.12 2.42 61.69
N MET A 354 -41.08 2.13 60.37
CA MET A 354 -41.76 0.97 59.77
C MET A 354 -41.27 -0.37 60.37
N ASN A 355 -39.96 -0.50 60.55
CA ASN A 355 -39.34 -1.70 61.11
C ASN A 355 -39.60 -1.90 62.61
N LYS A 356 -39.80 -0.81 63.38
CA LYS A 356 -40.18 -0.91 64.80
C LYS A 356 -41.61 -1.41 64.98
N LYS A 357 -42.52 -1.05 64.08
CA LYS A 357 -43.91 -1.52 64.13
C LYS A 357 -44.03 -3.02 63.86
N GLN A 358 -43.34 -3.53 62.84
CA GLN A 358 -43.32 -4.97 62.55
C GLN A 358 -42.89 -5.77 63.78
N LYS A 359 -41.85 -5.29 64.49
CA LYS A 359 -41.44 -5.91 65.75
C LYS A 359 -42.52 -5.82 66.83
N SER A 360 -43.16 -4.68 67.03
CA SER A 360 -44.21 -4.55 68.06
C SER A 360 -45.50 -5.35 67.76
N GLU A 361 -45.84 -5.56 66.49
CA GLU A 361 -46.98 -6.41 66.09
C GLU A 361 -46.65 -7.91 66.22
N GLU A 362 -45.38 -8.31 66.02
CA GLU A 362 -44.90 -9.67 66.31
C GLU A 362 -44.88 -10.01 67.81
N PHE A 363 -44.78 -9.01 68.71
CA PHE A 363 -44.81 -9.21 70.17
C PHE A 363 -46.20 -9.07 70.81
N ALA A 364 -47.23 -8.68 70.05
CA ALA A 364 -48.62 -8.52 70.53
C ALA A 364 -49.56 -9.65 70.07
N LEU A 365 -49.05 -10.60 69.30
CA LEU A 365 -49.63 -11.92 69.00
C LEU A 365 -48.94 -12.97 69.88
#